data_AF-A0A392QJE2-F1
#
_entry.id   AF-A0A392QJE2-F1
#
_cell.length_a   1.000
_cell.length_b   1.000
_cell.length_c   1.000
_cell.angle_alpha   90.00
_cell.angle_beta   90.00
_cell.angle_gamma   90.00
#
_symmetry.space_group_name_H-M   'P 1'
#
loop_
_entity.id
_entity.type
_entity.pdbx_description
1 polymer ?
#
loop_
_entity_poly.entity_id
_entity_poly.type
_entity_poly.pdbx_seq_one_letter_code
_entity_poly.pdbx_strand_id
1 'polypeptide(L)'
;SLAAIYPVPAYTAPVNTVPPEYDVNNTTIFVGNLDLNVSEEELKQNFLQFGEIVSVKVHAGKACGFVQFGARASAEEAIQKMQG
;
A
#
# COMPACT_ATOMS: atom_id res chain seq x y z
N SER A 1 28.46 3.69 -17.75
CA SER A 1 27.73 2.84 -16.79
C SER A 1 26.26 3.18 -16.86
N LEU A 2 25.42 2.24 -17.31
CA LEU A 2 24.00 2.44 -17.59
C LEU A 2 23.19 2.34 -16.30
N ALA A 3 22.66 3.46 -15.80
CA ALA A 3 21.54 3.45 -14.86
C ALA A 3 20.25 3.62 -15.68
N ALA A 4 19.36 2.63 -15.62
CA ALA A 4 18.11 2.62 -16.36
C ALA A 4 17.21 3.79 -15.93
N ILE A 5 16.86 4.64 -16.91
CA ILE A 5 15.90 5.72 -16.78
C ILE A 5 14.50 5.11 -16.90
N TYR A 6 13.77 5.02 -15.80
CA TYR A 6 12.31 4.83 -15.86
C TYR A 6 11.68 6.24 -15.81
N PRO A 7 10.80 6.61 -16.76
CA PRO A 7 10.09 7.87 -16.68
C PRO A 7 9.09 7.80 -15.51
N VAL A 8 9.24 8.71 -14.56
CA VAL A 8 8.21 8.97 -13.55
C VAL A 8 6.98 9.53 -14.28
N PRO A 9 5.80 8.89 -14.24
CA PRO A 9 4.58 9.54 -14.70
C PRO A 9 4.32 10.73 -13.76
N ALA A 10 4.18 11.90 -14.36
CA ALA A 10 4.18 13.19 -13.70
C ALA A 10 3.08 13.31 -12.63
N TYR A 11 3.49 13.29 -11.36
CA TYR A 11 2.74 13.90 -10.27
C TYR A 11 3.58 15.06 -9.74
N THR A 12 3.44 16.22 -10.38
CA THR A 12 4.04 17.47 -9.94
C THR A 12 3.11 18.12 -8.90
N ALA A 13 3.50 18.09 -7.63
CA ALA A 13 2.98 18.98 -6.59
C ALA A 13 4.15 19.49 -5.72
N PRO A 14 4.12 20.75 -5.26
CA PRO A 14 5.26 21.42 -4.63
C PRO A 14 5.60 20.83 -3.26
N VAL A 15 6.91 20.65 -3.04
CA VAL A 15 7.55 20.05 -1.85
C VAL A 15 7.18 20.81 -0.57
N ASN A 16 6.37 20.16 0.28
CA ASN A 16 6.38 20.32 1.73
C ASN A 16 6.72 18.94 2.30
N THR A 17 7.67 18.90 3.23
CA THR A 17 8.37 17.71 3.74
C THR A 17 7.51 16.80 4.62
N VAL A 18 6.42 16.26 4.08
CA VAL A 18 5.86 15.01 4.57
C VAL A 18 6.44 13.90 3.70
N PRO A 19 7.06 12.85 4.26
CA PRO A 19 7.38 11.69 3.44
C PRO A 19 6.03 11.21 2.82
N PRO A 20 6.01 10.77 1.54
CA PRO A 20 4.78 10.52 0.75
C PRO A 20 3.90 9.37 1.29
N GLU A 21 4.15 8.95 2.51
CA GLU A 21 3.57 7.86 3.27
C GLU A 21 2.40 8.31 4.17
N TYR A 22 2.03 9.59 4.17
CA TYR A 22 0.91 10.13 4.95
C TYR A 22 0.03 11.11 4.16
N ASP A 23 -0.37 10.72 2.94
CA ASP A 23 -1.48 11.43 2.31
C ASP A 23 -2.74 11.12 3.12
N VAL A 24 -3.21 12.12 3.86
CA VAL A 24 -4.32 12.04 4.81
C VAL A 24 -5.64 11.62 4.15
N ASN A 25 -5.72 11.62 2.83
CA ASN A 25 -6.88 11.17 2.06
C ASN A 25 -6.67 9.79 1.42
N ASN A 26 -5.47 9.21 1.54
CA ASN A 26 -5.17 7.93 0.93
C ASN A 26 -5.75 6.79 1.77
N THR A 27 -6.60 5.99 1.14
CA THR A 27 -7.16 4.76 1.74
C THR A 27 -6.36 3.51 1.37
N THR A 28 -5.22 3.68 0.70
CA THR A 28 -4.37 2.58 0.22
C THR A 28 -3.14 2.44 1.10
N ILE A 29 -2.96 1.24 1.64
CA ILE A 29 -1.78 0.86 2.42
C ILE A 29 -0.82 0.03 1.58
N PHE A 30 0.47 0.17 1.84
CA PHE A 30 1.51 -0.68 1.29
C PHE A 30 1.89 -1.76 2.30
N VAL A 31 1.96 -3.00 1.85
CA VAL A 31 2.35 -4.15 2.67
C VAL A 31 3.60 -4.76 2.05
N GLY A 32 4.75 -4.59 2.71
CA GLY A 32 6.02 -5.18 2.31
C GLY A 32 6.28 -6.51 3.01
N ASN A 33 7.37 -7.17 2.60
CA ASN A 33 7.85 -8.40 3.22
C ASN A 33 6.78 -9.52 3.29
N LEU A 34 5.95 -9.60 2.24
CA LEU A 34 4.96 -10.65 2.07
C LEU A 34 5.64 -11.94 1.61
N ASP A 35 5.13 -13.07 2.08
CA ASP A 35 5.55 -14.37 1.58
C ASP A 35 5.26 -14.52 0.08
N LEU A 36 6.11 -15.26 -0.64
CA LEU A 36 5.93 -15.50 -2.07
C LEU A 36 4.65 -16.28 -2.41
N ASN A 37 4.08 -16.95 -1.41
CA ASN A 37 2.84 -17.71 -1.51
C ASN A 37 1.60 -16.90 -1.12
N VAL A 38 1.78 -15.67 -0.59
CA VAL A 38 0.65 -14.83 -0.21
C VAL A 38 -0.15 -14.49 -1.46
N SER A 39 -1.44 -14.77 -1.40
CA SER A 39 -2.39 -14.45 -2.47
C SER A 39 -3.15 -13.17 -2.14
N GLU A 40 -3.70 -12.52 -3.15
CA GLU A 40 -4.55 -11.32 -2.98
C GLU A 40 -5.74 -11.61 -2.07
N GLU A 41 -6.32 -12.80 -2.18
CA GLU A 41 -7.42 -13.27 -1.32
C GLU A 41 -6.98 -13.40 0.14
N GLU A 42 -5.80 -13.97 0.39
CA GLU A 42 -5.27 -14.11 1.74
C GLU A 42 -4.99 -12.74 2.36
N LEU A 43 -4.34 -11.84 1.61
CA LEU A 43 -4.12 -10.47 2.06
C LEU A 43 -5.46 -9.78 2.34
N LYS A 44 -6.44 -9.90 1.44
CA LYS A 44 -7.79 -9.38 1.67
C LYS A 44 -8.41 -9.90 2.97
N GLN A 45 -8.37 -11.22 3.21
CA GLN A 45 -8.92 -11.84 4.43
C GLN A 45 -8.25 -11.29 5.70
N ASN A 46 -6.93 -11.12 5.69
CA ASN A 46 -6.19 -10.56 6.82
C ASN A 46 -6.59 -9.11 7.11
N PHE A 47 -6.88 -8.32 6.07
CA PHE A 47 -7.19 -6.89 6.23
C PHE A 47 -8.69 -6.59 6.38
N LEU A 48 -9.59 -7.55 6.07
CA LEU A 48 -11.04 -7.39 6.21
C LEU A 48 -11.47 -7.07 7.65
N GLN A 49 -10.67 -7.44 8.64
CA GLN A 49 -10.93 -7.13 10.05
C GLN A 49 -10.85 -5.63 10.37
N PHE A 50 -10.11 -4.85 9.58
CA PHE A 50 -9.97 -3.40 9.77
C PHE A 50 -11.04 -2.60 9.01
N GLY A 51 -11.69 -3.21 8.01
CA GLY A 51 -12.83 -2.63 7.31
C GLY A 51 -13.04 -3.14 5.90
N GLU A 52 -13.92 -2.47 5.16
CA GLU A 52 -14.25 -2.84 3.79
C GLU A 52 -13.06 -2.59 2.85
N ILE A 53 -12.71 -3.61 2.09
CA ILE A 53 -11.63 -3.56 1.11
C ILE A 53 -12.22 -3.39 -0.29
N VAL A 54 -11.82 -2.30 -0.94
CA VAL A 54 -12.21 -1.94 -2.30
C VAL A 54 -11.34 -2.68 -3.31
N SER A 55 -10.03 -2.78 -3.06
CA SER A 55 -9.09 -3.39 -3.99
C SER A 55 -7.87 -3.95 -3.28
N VAL A 56 -7.34 -5.06 -3.80
CA VAL A 56 -6.08 -5.65 -3.35
C VAL A 56 -5.24 -5.95 -4.57
N LYS A 57 -3.93 -5.70 -4.47
CA LYS A 57 -2.98 -5.98 -5.54
C LYS A 57 -1.69 -6.54 -4.97
N VAL A 58 -1.36 -7.79 -5.30
CA VAL A 58 -0.12 -8.44 -4.83
C VAL A 58 0.89 -8.56 -5.96
N HIS A 59 2.14 -8.21 -5.66
CA HIS A 59 3.30 -8.39 -6.53
C HIS A 59 4.21 -9.45 -5.91
N ALA A 60 3.89 -10.73 -6.14
CA ALA A 60 4.66 -11.86 -5.60
C ALA A 60 6.15 -11.79 -5.95
N GLY A 61 6.50 -11.35 -7.18
CA GLY A 61 7.90 -11.16 -7.60
C GLY A 61 8.67 -10.07 -6.84
N LYS A 62 8.00 -9.24 -6.04
CA LYS A 62 8.61 -8.21 -5.19
C LYS A 62 8.28 -8.39 -3.70
N ALA A 63 7.65 -9.50 -3.32
CA ALA A 63 7.24 -9.77 -1.94
C ALA A 63 6.46 -8.59 -1.31
N CYS A 64 5.60 -7.95 -2.10
CA CYS A 64 4.87 -6.76 -1.66
C CYS A 64 3.47 -6.66 -2.27
N GLY A 65 2.61 -5.90 -1.62
CA GLY A 65 1.22 -5.72 -2.02
C GLY A 65 0.66 -4.36 -1.62
N PHE A 66 -0.49 -4.03 -2.19
CA PHE A 66 -1.25 -2.82 -1.90
C PHE A 66 -2.67 -3.23 -1.54
N VAL A 67 -3.21 -2.65 -0.48
CA VAL A 67 -4.59 -2.88 -0.03
C VAL A 67 -5.28 -1.53 0.05
N GLN A 68 -6.37 -1.38 -0.69
CA GLN A 68 -7.19 -0.18 -0.70
C GLN A 68 -8.48 -0.41 0.07
N PHE A 69 -8.72 0.42 1.06
CA PHE A 69 -9.93 0.43 1.87
C PHE A 69 -11.00 1.38 1.31
N GLY A 70 -12.25 1.10 1.66
CA GLY A 70 -13.37 2.00 1.39
C GLY A 70 -13.38 3.22 2.30
N ALA A 71 -12.80 3.07 3.49
CA ALA A 71 -12.69 4.13 4.49
C ALA A 71 -11.24 4.39 4.90
N ARG A 72 -10.92 5.67 5.10
CA ARG A 72 -9.62 6.10 5.60
C ARG A 72 -9.33 5.55 7.00
N ALA A 73 -10.33 5.56 7.89
CA ALA A 73 -10.18 5.04 9.26
C ALA A 73 -9.66 3.60 9.28
N SER A 74 -10.16 2.75 8.37
CA SER A 74 -9.71 1.36 8.22
C SER A 74 -8.25 1.26 7.78
N ALA A 75 -7.81 2.12 6.87
CA ALA A 75 -6.41 2.19 6.46
C ALA A 75 -5.50 2.63 7.61
N GLU A 76 -5.91 3.66 8.37
CA GLU A 76 -5.17 4.13 9.55
C GLU A 76 -5.09 3.07 10.66
N GLU A 77 -6.18 2.35 10.93
CA GLU A 77 -6.18 1.25 11.90
C GLU A 77 -5.26 0.11 11.45
N ALA A 78 -5.33 -0.28 10.17
CA ALA A 78 -4.46 -1.31 9.61
C ALA A 78 -2.99 -0.92 9.71
N ILE A 79 -2.62 0.33 9.40
CA ILE A 79 -1.25 0.84 9.53
C ILE A 79 -0.78 0.76 10.98
N GLN A 80 -1.59 1.27 11.93
CA GLN A 80 -1.25 1.24 13.36
C GLN A 80 -1.10 -0.18 13.92
N LYS A 81 -1.81 -1.15 13.35
CA LYS A 81 -1.78 -2.55 13.78
C LYS A 81 -0.69 -3.37 13.09
N MET A 82 -0.29 -3.00 11.87
CA MET A 82 0.70 -3.74 11.07
C MET A 82 2.11 -3.12 11.09
N GLN A 83 2.26 -1.83 11.43
CA GLN A 83 3.55 -1.25 11.80
C GLN A 83 3.87 -1.61 13.25
N GLY A 84 4.48 -2.78 13.45
CA GLY A 84 4.98 -3.27 14.74
C GLY A 84 6.24 -4.10 14.56
#